data_AF-A0A377WPL0-F1
#
_entry.id   AF-A0A377WPL0-F1
#
_cell.length_a   1.000
_cell.length_b   1.000
_cell.length_c   1.000
_cell.angle_alpha   90.00
_cell.angle_beta   90.00
_cell.angle_gamma   90.00
#
_symmetry.space_group_name_H-M   'P 1'
#
loop_
_entity.id
_entity.type
_entity.pdbx_description
1 polymer ?
#
loop_
_entity_poly.entity_id
_entity_poly.type
_entity_poly.pdbx_seq_one_letter_code
_entity_poly.pdbx_strand_id
1 'polypeptide(L)'
;MMPFYQLDKTVNVAVSQHYPSDTFIKSIFRHANIVSYSSNYQALASVAKSENDYFIGDNIASNFLIARDFYQKLDIVKYWRSPLTGSYFIARENQSRLVEIINKFISA
;
A
#
# COMPACT_ATOMS: atom_id res chain seq x y z
N MET A 1 12.53 -11.70 -14.30
CA MET A 1 11.28 -11.02 -13.90
C MET A 1 10.19 -12.07 -13.85
N MET A 2 9.64 -12.37 -12.67
CA MET A 2 8.54 -13.34 -12.56
C MET A 2 7.26 -12.69 -13.13
N PRO A 3 6.54 -13.34 -14.05
CA PRO A 3 5.27 -12.82 -14.54
C PRO A 3 4.24 -12.82 -13.41
N PHE A 4 3.41 -11.77 -13.35
CA PHE A 4 2.37 -11.50 -12.33
C PHE A 4 1.22 -12.55 -12.27
N TYR A 5 1.40 -13.76 -12.78
CA TYR A 5 0.31 -14.70 -13.11
C TYR A 5 0.35 -16.06 -12.40
N GLN A 6 1.10 -16.22 -11.31
CA GLN A 6 1.05 -17.46 -10.51
C GLN A 6 0.28 -17.23 -9.21
N LEU A 7 -1.02 -16.96 -9.32
CA LEU A 7 -1.93 -16.71 -8.18
C LEU A 7 -1.99 -17.89 -7.18
N ASP A 8 -1.67 -19.11 -7.62
CA ASP A 8 -1.74 -20.32 -6.79
C ASP A 8 -0.43 -20.64 -6.04
N LYS A 9 0.67 -19.92 -6.32
CA LYS A 9 1.91 -20.09 -5.55
C LYS A 9 1.85 -19.30 -4.25
N THR A 10 2.46 -19.87 -3.20
CA THR A 10 2.77 -19.14 -1.98
C THR A 10 3.73 -18.01 -2.32
N VAL A 11 3.35 -16.78 -1.99
CA VAL A 11 4.16 -15.57 -2.19
C VAL A 11 4.24 -14.80 -0.89
N ASN A 12 5.38 -14.18 -0.63
CA ASN A 12 5.58 -13.28 0.49
C ASN A 12 5.22 -11.85 0.06
N VAL A 13 4.22 -11.28 0.71
CA VAL A 13 3.72 -9.93 0.41
C VAL A 13 4.04 -9.02 1.57
N ALA A 14 4.91 -8.04 1.34
CA ALA A 14 5.23 -6.98 2.28
C ALA A 14 4.14 -5.90 2.27
N VAL A 15 3.74 -5.45 3.46
CA VAL A 15 2.81 -4.33 3.66
C VAL A 15 3.35 -3.37 4.72
N SER A 16 2.83 -2.15 4.75
CA SER A 16 3.07 -1.21 5.84
C SER A 16 1.79 -0.95 6.62
N GLN A 17 1.90 -0.92 7.95
CA GLN A 17 0.80 -0.54 8.85
C GLN A 17 -0.51 -1.33 8.60
N HIS A 18 -0.41 -2.58 8.15
CA HIS A 18 -1.55 -3.46 7.80
C HIS A 18 -2.43 -2.94 6.65
N TYR A 19 -1.89 -2.09 5.78
CA TYR A 19 -2.52 -1.66 4.54
C TYR A 19 -1.81 -2.26 3.31
N PRO A 20 -2.56 -2.78 2.31
CA PRO A 20 -4.00 -3.04 2.34
C PRO A 20 -4.36 -4.24 3.23
N SER A 21 -5.66 -4.46 3.44
CA SER A 21 -6.13 -5.53 4.32
C SER A 21 -5.74 -6.92 3.82
N ASP A 22 -5.52 -7.85 4.76
CA ASP A 22 -5.20 -9.23 4.45
C ASP A 22 -6.22 -9.90 3.52
N THR A 23 -7.50 -9.59 3.69
CA THR A 23 -8.59 -10.10 2.84
C THR A 23 -8.42 -9.66 1.39
N PHE A 24 -8.02 -8.41 1.16
CA PHE A 24 -7.75 -7.91 -0.19
C PHE A 24 -6.55 -8.63 -0.80
N ILE A 25 -5.46 -8.76 -0.04
CA ILE A 25 -4.23 -9.43 -0.52
C ILE A 25 -4.53 -10.90 -0.86
N LYS A 26 -5.26 -11.61 0.01
CA LYS A 26 -5.64 -13.01 -0.21
C LYS A 26 -6.63 -13.20 -1.36
N SER A 27 -7.36 -12.17 -1.76
CA SER A 27 -8.19 -12.21 -2.98
C SER A 27 -7.36 -12.18 -4.26
N ILE A 28 -6.14 -11.64 -4.21
CA ILE A 28 -5.17 -11.60 -5.32
C ILE A 28 -4.24 -12.81 -5.27
N PHE A 29 -3.76 -13.17 -4.08
CA PHE A 29 -2.79 -14.23 -3.84
C PHE A 29 -3.32 -15.14 -2.75
N ARG A 30 -4.03 -16.21 -3.13
CA ARG A 30 -4.77 -17.07 -2.19
C ARG A 30 -3.90 -17.61 -1.05
N HIS A 31 -2.65 -17.93 -1.36
CA HIS A 31 -1.67 -18.49 -0.43
C HIS A 31 -0.61 -17.47 0.02
N ALA A 32 -0.92 -16.17 0.02
CA ALA A 32 0.04 -15.15 0.46
C ALA A 32 0.41 -15.30 1.94
N ASN A 33 1.71 -15.26 2.21
CA ASN A 33 2.26 -14.94 3.52
C ASN A 33 2.41 -13.42 3.62
N ILE A 34 1.69 -12.79 4.53
CA ILE A 34 1.66 -11.33 4.66
C ILE A 34 2.65 -10.92 5.75
N VAL A 35 3.60 -10.04 5.39
CA VAL A 35 4.65 -9.56 6.29
C VAL A 35 4.46 -8.06 6.51
N SER A 36 4.13 -7.68 7.75
CA SER A 36 3.87 -6.29 8.11
C SER A 36 5.13 -5.58 8.58
N TYR A 37 5.38 -4.40 8.04
CA TYR A 37 6.49 -3.52 8.41
C TYR A 37 5.99 -2.19 8.97
N SER A 38 6.86 -1.51 9.73
CA SER A 38 6.54 -0.23 10.36
C SER A 38 6.41 0.94 9.36
N SER A 39 7.01 0.82 8.17
CA SER A 39 6.99 1.86 7.12
C SER A 39 7.06 1.30 5.71
N ASN A 40 6.56 2.06 4.73
CA ASN A 40 6.69 1.75 3.31
C ASN A 40 8.16 1.55 2.89
N TYR A 41 9.09 2.31 3.47
CA TYR A 41 10.50 2.17 3.16
C TYR A 41 11.04 0.79 3.55
N GLN A 42 10.74 0.31 4.77
CA GLN A 42 11.17 -1.03 5.21
C GLN A 42 10.52 -2.13 4.37
N ALA A 43 9.24 -1.97 4.03
CA ALA A 43 8.51 -2.92 3.21
C ALA A 43 9.06 -2.99 1.76
N LEU A 44 9.37 -1.86 1.15
CA LEU A 44 10.01 -1.80 -0.18
C LEU A 44 11.44 -2.35 -0.13
N ALA A 45 12.20 -2.03 0.92
CA ALA A 45 13.57 -2.50 1.08
C ALA A 45 13.65 -4.02 1.15
N SER A 46 12.67 -4.70 1.76
CA SER A 46 12.64 -6.16 1.83
C SER A 46 12.41 -6.79 0.45
N VAL A 47 11.60 -6.18 -0.42
CA VAL A 47 11.45 -6.61 -1.82
C VAL A 47 12.74 -6.37 -2.61
N ALA A 48 13.39 -5.22 -2.42
CA ALA A 48 14.67 -4.90 -3.07
C ALA A 48 15.83 -5.83 -2.65
N LYS A 49 15.68 -6.52 -1.51
CA LYS A 49 16.59 -7.55 -0.99
C LYS A 49 16.13 -8.98 -1.30
N SER A 50 15.01 -9.14 -2.00
CA SER A 50 14.39 -10.44 -2.29
C SER A 50 13.96 -11.25 -1.05
N GLU A 51 13.73 -10.57 0.07
CA GLU A 51 13.13 -11.17 1.29
C GLU A 51 11.62 -11.36 1.11
N ASN A 52 10.98 -10.47 0.34
CA ASN A 52 9.58 -10.57 -0.06
C ASN A 52 9.47 -10.50 -1.59
N ASP A 53 8.44 -11.15 -2.15
CA ASP A 53 8.21 -11.19 -3.59
C ASP A 53 7.57 -9.90 -4.09
N TYR A 54 6.62 -9.37 -3.31
CA TYR A 54 5.86 -8.17 -3.65
C TYR A 54 5.72 -7.24 -2.47
N PHE A 55 5.51 -5.96 -2.78
CA PHE A 55 5.01 -4.96 -1.86
C PHE A 55 3.66 -4.45 -2.39
N ILE A 56 2.68 -4.29 -1.50
CA ILE A 56 1.41 -3.63 -1.81
C ILE A 56 1.18 -2.51 -0.81
N GLY A 57 0.96 -1.30 -1.30
CA GLY A 57 0.75 -0.11 -0.49
C GLY A 57 0.19 1.06 -1.29
N ASP A 58 0.18 2.26 -0.70
CA ASP A 58 -0.38 3.45 -1.34
C ASP A 58 0.47 3.90 -2.53
N ASN A 59 -0.15 4.34 -3.61
CA ASN A 59 0.56 4.67 -4.84
C ASN A 59 1.39 5.97 -4.72
N ILE A 60 1.09 6.86 -3.79
CA ILE A 60 1.75 8.17 -3.71
C ILE A 60 3.11 8.03 -3.03
N ALA A 61 3.13 7.59 -1.77
CA ALA A 61 4.35 7.43 -1.00
C ALA A 61 5.24 6.34 -1.59
N SER A 62 4.65 5.26 -2.10
CA SER A 62 5.42 4.16 -2.70
C SER A 62 6.11 4.59 -3.99
N ASN A 63 5.43 5.32 -4.88
CA ASN A 63 6.05 5.82 -6.11
C ASN A 63 7.18 6.80 -5.81
N PHE A 64 6.98 7.68 -4.82
CA PHE A 64 8.03 8.59 -4.38
C PHE A 64 9.26 7.84 -3.88
N LEU A 65 9.09 6.83 -3.02
CA LEU A 65 10.20 6.03 -2.50
C LEU A 65 10.88 5.19 -3.59
N ILE A 66 10.11 4.60 -4.51
CA ILE A 66 10.67 3.85 -5.65
C ILE A 66 11.53 4.77 -6.50
N ALA A 67 11.00 5.92 -6.93
CA ALA A 67 11.73 6.86 -7.77
C ALA A 67 12.99 7.43 -7.07
N ARG A 68 12.92 7.66 -5.76
CA ARG A 68 14.02 8.26 -4.99
C ARG A 68 15.13 7.25 -4.65
N ASP A 69 14.75 6.09 -4.10
CA ASP A 69 15.68 5.18 -3.42
C ASP A 69 15.83 3.82 -4.10
N PHE A 70 14.83 3.39 -4.89
CA PHE A 70 14.77 2.02 -5.44
C PHE A 70 14.66 1.96 -6.96
N TYR A 71 14.90 3.06 -7.67
CA TYR A 71 14.61 3.20 -9.11
C TYR A 71 15.36 2.21 -10.01
N GLN A 72 16.47 1.65 -9.55
CA GLN A 72 17.25 0.64 -10.28
C GLN A 72 16.84 -0.81 -9.97
N LYS A 73 16.05 -1.01 -8.90
CA LYS A 73 15.77 -2.35 -8.35
C LYS A 73 14.30 -2.73 -8.41
N LEU A 74 13.41 -1.75 -8.27
CA LEU A 74 11.98 -1.96 -8.16
C LEU A 74 11.26 -1.22 -9.27
N ASP A 75 10.20 -1.85 -9.77
CA ASP A 75 9.27 -1.26 -10.72
C ASP A 75 7.83 -1.59 -10.30
N ILE A 76 6.89 -0.78 -10.74
CA ILE A 76 5.48 -0.92 -10.42
C ILE A 76 4.85 -1.86 -11.43
N VAL A 77 4.41 -3.02 -10.96
CA VAL A 77 3.81 -4.05 -11.82
C VAL A 77 2.29 -3.95 -11.93
N LYS A 78 1.61 -3.32 -10.96
CA LYS A 78 0.14 -3.26 -10.93
C LYS A 78 -0.39 -2.08 -10.12
N TYR A 79 -1.45 -1.45 -10.65
CA TYR A 79 -2.32 -0.53 -9.92
C TYR A 79 -3.70 -1.16 -9.72
N TRP A 80 -4.28 -0.94 -8.54
CA TRP A 80 -5.67 -1.27 -8.23
C TRP A 80 -6.49 0.01 -8.06
N ARG A 81 -7.72 0.00 -8.59
CA ARG A 81 -8.67 1.10 -8.43
C ARG A 81 -9.51 0.98 -7.15
N SER A 82 -9.42 -0.16 -6.46
CA SER A 82 -10.16 -0.47 -5.24
C SER A 82 -9.37 -1.48 -4.39
N PRO A 83 -9.38 -1.37 -3.04
CA PRO A 83 -10.06 -0.34 -2.25
C PRO A 83 -9.40 1.03 -2.44
N LEU A 84 -10.23 2.07 -2.51
CA LEU A 84 -9.73 3.44 -2.52
C LEU A 84 -9.12 3.74 -1.15
N THR A 85 -7.87 4.19 -1.16
CA THR A 85 -7.29 4.89 -0.01
C THR A 85 -7.42 6.39 -0.20
N GLY A 86 -7.82 7.05 0.88
CA GLY A 86 -7.87 8.49 0.97
C GLY A 86 -7.08 8.98 2.17
N SER A 87 -6.59 10.21 2.09
CA SER A 87 -6.16 10.97 3.26
C SER A 87 -7.39 11.66 3.86
N TYR A 88 -7.56 11.54 5.17
CA TYR A 88 -8.70 12.11 5.89
C TYR A 88 -8.22 13.07 6.95
N PHE A 89 -8.92 14.19 7.11
CA PHE A 89 -8.80 15.02 8.31
C PHE A 89 -9.65 14.40 9.42
N ILE A 90 -9.07 14.30 10.61
CA ILE A 90 -9.75 13.76 11.79
C ILE A 90 -9.92 14.88 12.80
N ALA A 91 -11.13 15.06 13.32
CA ALA A 91 -11.47 15.99 14.38
C ALA A 91 -12.23 15.24 15.49
N ARG A 92 -12.30 15.80 16.70
CA ARG A 92 -13.10 15.21 17.78
C ARG A 92 -14.58 15.27 17.42
N GLU A 93 -15.35 14.30 17.91
CA GLU A 93 -16.80 14.21 17.64
C GLU A 93 -17.57 15.49 18.01
N ASN A 94 -17.15 16.18 19.07
CA ASN A 94 -17.76 17.44 19.52
C ASN A 94 -17.35 18.68 18.69
N GLN A 95 -16.56 18.52 17.63
CA GLN A 95 -16.09 19.61 16.76
C GLN A 95 -16.82 19.63 15.40
N SER A 96 -18.13 19.38 15.39
CA SER A 96 -18.95 19.33 14.17
C SER A 96 -18.79 20.55 13.27
N ARG A 97 -18.69 21.76 13.85
CA ARG A 97 -18.49 22.99 13.08
C ARG A 97 -17.17 23.01 12.30
N LEU A 98 -16.09 22.47 12.87
CA LEU A 98 -14.80 22.39 12.19
C LEU A 98 -14.87 21.40 11.03
N VAL A 99 -15.49 20.23 11.26
CA VAL A 99 -15.71 19.22 10.22
C VAL A 99 -16.50 19.80 9.06
N GLU A 100 -17.57 20.56 9.32
CA GLU A 100 -18.34 21.25 8.28
C GLU A 100 -17.49 22.22 7.45
N ILE A 101 -16.67 23.05 8.12
CA ILE A 101 -15.80 24.02 7.44
C ILE A 101 -14.79 23.31 6.54
N ILE A 102 -14.12 22.28 7.05
CA ILE A 102 -13.13 21.50 6.30
C ILE A 102 -13.79 20.81 5.12
N ASN A 103 -14.94 20.15 5.32
CA ASN A 103 -15.66 19.48 4.24
C ASN A 103 -16.11 20.46 3.15
N LYS A 104 -16.60 21.65 3.51
CA LYS A 104 -16.95 22.71 2.54
C LYS A 104 -15.73 23.21 1.76
N PHE A 105 -14.59 23.38 2.43
CA PHE A 105 -13.36 23.79 1.78
C PHE A 105 -12.84 22.76 0.77
N ILE A 106 -12.87 21.47 1.13
CA ILE A 106 -12.37 20.38 0.28
C ILE A 106 -13.32 20.07 -0.90
N SER A 107 -14.62 20.35 -0.74
CA SER A 107 -15.64 20.07 -1.77
C SER A 107 -15.82 21.20 -2.79
N ALA A 108 -15.15 22.35 -2.61
CA ALA A 108 -15.24 23.53 -3.48
C ALA A 108 -14.25 23.43 -4.66
#